data_AF-T1IV02-F1
#
_entry.id   AF-T1IV02-F1
#
_cell.length_a   1.000
_cell.length_b   1.000
_cell.length_c   1.000
_cell.angle_alpha   90.00
_cell.angle_beta   90.00
_cell.angle_gamma   90.00
#
_symmetry.space_group_name_H-M   'P 1'
#
loop_
_entity.id
_entity.type
_entity.pdbx_description
1 polymer ?
#
loop_
_entity_poly.entity_id
_entity_poly.type
_entity_poly.pdbx_seq_one_letter_code
_entity_poly.pdbx_strand_id
1 'polypeptide(L)'
;MGDLVAVWEIALGAGVHKVEFEHGTISGKRVIRVDGKEVFRRDWMFKLVGYETFEIGKAKCVIYIEAASGFYYAYGLEVNGKSYKKFTENQSKIMRTWYCAVQEKQFRVVLEKDTLDVWVNGQKMDTIDEFVDDGTEMHFEI
;
A
#
# COMPACT_ATOMS: atom_id res chain seq x y z
N MET A 1 4.13 12.67 -20.17
CA MET A 1 4.56 11.50 -19.36
C MET A 1 5.92 11.75 -18.69
N GLY A 2 6.20 12.98 -18.22
CA GLY A 2 7.56 13.38 -17.79
C GLY A 2 7.75 13.67 -16.30
N ASP A 3 6.66 13.73 -15.52
CA ASP A 3 6.75 14.20 -14.12
C ASP A 3 6.52 13.07 -13.10
N LEU A 4 6.35 11.81 -13.52
CA LEU A 4 6.22 10.68 -12.59
C LEU A 4 7.58 10.42 -11.93
N VAL A 5 7.64 10.61 -10.61
CA VAL A 5 8.90 10.58 -9.85
C VAL A 5 8.98 9.44 -8.86
N ALA A 6 7.84 8.86 -8.47
CA ALA A 6 7.82 7.74 -7.54
C ALA A 6 6.58 6.85 -7.74
N VAL A 7 6.77 5.56 -7.46
CA VAL A 7 5.72 4.55 -7.44
C VAL A 7 5.92 3.67 -6.20
N TRP A 8 4.85 3.41 -5.46
CA TRP A 8 4.85 2.51 -4.30
C TRP A 8 3.70 1.50 -4.41
N GLU A 9 3.92 0.30 -3.88
CA GLU A 9 2.87 -0.70 -3.70
C GLU A 9 2.60 -0.88 -2.21
N ILE A 10 1.37 -0.60 -1.78
CA ILE A 10 0.98 -0.66 -0.37
C ILE A 10 0.06 -1.85 -0.17
N ALA A 11 0.54 -2.86 0.56
CA ALA A 11 -0.26 -4.00 0.98
C ALA A 11 -1.12 -3.63 2.20
N LEU A 12 -2.43 -3.52 1.98
CA LEU A 12 -3.45 -3.44 3.02
C LEU A 12 -4.23 -4.76 3.07
N GLY A 13 -5.02 -4.99 4.12
CA GLY A 13 -5.79 -6.23 4.28
C GLY A 13 -6.65 -6.56 3.05
N ALA A 14 -7.35 -5.54 2.52
CA ALA A 14 -8.21 -5.68 1.35
C ALA A 14 -7.47 -5.85 0.00
N GLY A 15 -6.17 -5.62 -0.09
CA GLY A 15 -5.49 -5.62 -1.39
C GLY A 15 -4.13 -4.94 -1.41
N VAL A 16 -3.48 -5.01 -2.56
CA VAL A 16 -2.28 -4.21 -2.86
C VAL A 16 -2.73 -3.01 -3.69
N HIS A 17 -2.40 -1.81 -3.21
CA HIS A 17 -2.74 -0.56 -3.88
C HIS A 17 -1.49 0.07 -4.50
N LYS A 18 -1.58 0.47 -5.77
CA LYS A 18 -0.48 1.15 -6.47
C LYS A 18 -0.63 2.65 -6.31
N VAL A 19 0.37 3.29 -5.71
CA VAL A 19 0.45 4.75 -5.55
C VAL A 19 1.46 5.31 -6.54
N GLU A 20 1.05 6.30 -7.31
CA GLU A 20 1.88 7.00 -8.27
C GLU A 20 1.95 8.49 -7.91
N PHE A 21 3.15 9.05 -7.89
CA PHE A 21 3.36 10.46 -7.57
C PHE A 21 4.05 11.20 -8.71
N GLU A 22 3.40 12.25 -9.18
CA GLU A 22 4.00 13.22 -10.08
C GLU A 22 4.45 14.47 -9.35
N HIS A 23 5.65 14.96 -9.68
CA HIS A 23 6.18 16.22 -9.17
C HIS A 23 6.88 17.01 -10.29
N GLY A 24 6.29 18.12 -10.71
CA GLY A 24 6.86 19.03 -11.70
C GLY A 24 7.82 20.02 -11.02
N THR A 25 9.12 19.89 -11.27
CA THR A 25 10.15 20.72 -10.62
C THR A 25 10.25 22.16 -11.13
N ILE A 26 9.55 22.48 -12.23
CA ILE A 26 9.47 23.84 -12.77
C ILE A 26 8.23 24.58 -12.25
N SER A 27 7.06 23.91 -12.28
CA SER A 27 5.79 24.51 -11.88
C SER A 27 5.43 24.26 -10.42
N GLY A 28 6.09 23.32 -9.75
CA GLY A 28 5.66 22.77 -8.46
C GLY A 28 4.39 21.94 -8.53
N LYS A 29 3.98 21.48 -9.73
CA LYS A 29 2.82 20.60 -9.90
C LYS A 29 2.99 19.34 -9.06
N ARG A 30 1.93 18.89 -8.37
CA ARG A 30 1.88 17.63 -7.63
C ARG A 30 0.61 16.87 -8.00
N VAL A 31 0.73 15.59 -8.33
CA VAL A 31 -0.43 14.71 -8.59
C VAL A 31 -0.21 13.38 -7.89
N ILE A 32 -1.20 12.91 -7.14
CA ILE A 32 -1.18 11.58 -6.53
C ILE A 32 -2.29 10.75 -7.18
N ARG A 33 -1.94 9.56 -7.66
CA ARG A 33 -2.91 8.55 -8.12
C ARG A 33 -2.82 7.30 -7.28
N VAL A 34 -3.97 6.71 -6.99
CA VAL A 34 -4.11 5.41 -6.33
C VAL A 34 -4.90 4.53 -7.27
N ASP A 35 -4.32 3.39 -7.67
CA ASP A 35 -4.90 2.43 -8.61
C ASP A 35 -5.36 3.09 -9.93
N GLY A 36 -4.53 4.01 -10.43
CA GLY A 36 -4.80 4.79 -11.65
C GLY A 36 -5.82 5.93 -11.48
N LYS A 37 -6.50 6.02 -10.34
CA LYS A 37 -7.44 7.12 -10.05
C LYS A 37 -6.72 8.27 -9.35
N GLU A 38 -6.90 9.48 -9.86
CA GLU A 38 -6.39 10.68 -9.22
C GLU A 38 -7.13 10.96 -7.90
N VAL A 39 -6.37 11.11 -6.82
CA VAL A 39 -6.88 11.41 -5.46
C VAL A 39 -6.44 12.78 -4.96
N PHE A 40 -5.41 13.35 -5.58
CA PHE A 40 -4.89 14.66 -5.23
C PHE A 40 -4.25 15.35 -6.44
N ARG A 41 -4.46 16.67 -6.57
CA ARG A 41 -3.83 17.50 -7.58
C ARG A 41 -3.57 18.91 -7.07
N ARG A 42 -2.39 19.43 -7.41
CA ARG A 42 -2.05 20.85 -7.43
C ARG A 42 -1.32 21.16 -8.71
N ASP A 43 -1.83 22.09 -9.50
CA ASP A 43 -1.23 22.40 -10.81
C ASP A 43 -0.03 23.34 -10.72
N TRP A 44 0.09 24.12 -9.65
CA TRP A 44 1.19 25.07 -9.46
C TRP A 44 1.51 25.32 -7.98
N MET A 45 2.81 25.37 -7.65
CA MET A 45 3.33 25.73 -6.33
C MET A 45 4.71 26.40 -6.45
N PHE A 46 4.95 27.45 -5.67
CA PHE A 46 6.29 28.06 -5.58
C PHE A 46 7.29 27.19 -4.80
N LYS A 47 6.82 26.50 -3.75
CA LYS A 47 7.66 25.66 -2.89
C LYS A 47 7.68 24.23 -3.39
N LEU A 48 8.86 23.73 -3.74
CA LEU A 48 9.05 22.38 -4.30
C LEU A 48 9.19 21.29 -3.24
N VAL A 49 9.69 21.61 -2.05
CA VAL A 49 9.77 20.68 -0.90
C VAL A 49 8.53 20.76 -0.01
N GLY A 50 8.29 19.75 0.82
CA GLY A 50 7.16 19.69 1.74
C GLY A 50 6.56 18.31 1.83
N TYR A 51 5.24 18.24 2.04
CA TYR A 51 4.53 16.98 2.08
C TYR A 51 3.11 17.14 1.53
N GLU A 52 2.49 16.03 1.15
CA GLU A 52 1.09 15.94 0.79
C GLU A 52 0.46 14.72 1.46
N THR A 53 -0.76 14.89 1.94
CA THR A 53 -1.50 13.85 2.67
C THR A 53 -2.67 13.33 1.83
N PHE A 54 -2.91 12.03 1.88
CA PHE A 54 -4.02 11.36 1.19
C PHE A 54 -4.41 10.08 1.94
N GLU A 55 -5.50 9.45 1.53
CA GLU A 55 -6.03 8.25 2.20
C GLU A 55 -6.25 7.12 1.19
N ILE A 56 -6.02 5.88 1.65
CA ILE A 56 -6.37 4.65 0.93
C ILE A 56 -7.26 3.82 1.85
N GLY A 57 -8.57 3.86 1.60
CA GLY A 57 -9.56 3.30 2.54
C GLY A 57 -9.46 3.99 3.90
N LYS A 58 -9.05 3.25 4.94
CA LYS A 58 -8.82 3.78 6.31
C LYS A 58 -7.36 4.14 6.58
N ALA A 59 -6.43 3.82 5.66
CA ALA A 59 -5.02 4.07 5.85
C ALA A 59 -4.66 5.51 5.51
N LYS A 60 -4.06 6.22 6.47
CA LYS A 60 -3.56 7.58 6.28
C LYS A 60 -2.17 7.55 5.68
N CYS A 61 -1.97 8.27 4.58
CA CYS A 61 -0.72 8.28 3.83
C CYS A 61 -0.16 9.70 3.71
N VAL A 62 1.17 9.82 3.77
CA VAL A 62 1.88 11.09 3.59
C VAL A 62 3.04 10.88 2.62
N ILE A 63 3.08 11.65 1.54
CA ILE A 63 4.27 11.74 0.67
C ILE A 63 5.09 12.93 1.12
N TYR A 64 6.37 12.70 1.42
CA TYR A 64 7.35 13.74 1.74
C TYR A 64 8.23 14.01 0.52
N ILE A 65 8.56 15.28 0.33
CA ILE A 65 9.44 15.78 -0.71
C ILE A 65 10.56 16.55 -0.04
N GLU A 66 11.75 16.01 -0.10
CA GLU A 66 12.95 16.56 0.54
C GLU A 66 13.96 16.99 -0.52
N ALA A 67 14.71 18.05 -0.23
CA ALA A 67 15.85 18.42 -1.07
C ALA A 67 16.96 17.39 -0.88
N ALA A 68 17.48 16.86 -1.99
CA ALA A 68 18.66 16.01 -2.02
C ALA A 68 19.86 16.77 -2.60
N SER A 69 21.05 16.16 -2.56
CA SER A 69 22.25 16.75 -3.16
C SER A 69 22.07 16.96 -4.67
N GLY A 70 22.80 17.90 -5.27
CA GLY A 70 22.86 18.05 -6.73
C GLY A 70 21.58 18.53 -7.41
N PHE A 71 20.73 19.32 -6.73
CA PHE A 71 19.43 19.80 -7.23
C PHE A 71 18.39 18.70 -7.47
N TYR A 72 18.59 17.52 -6.89
CA TYR A 72 17.62 16.44 -6.91
C TYR A 72 16.64 16.54 -5.72
N TYR A 73 15.54 15.81 -5.82
CA TYR A 73 14.56 15.65 -4.75
C TYR A 73 14.46 14.18 -4.35
N ALA A 74 14.33 13.93 -3.05
CA ALA A 74 14.01 12.62 -2.51
C ALA A 74 12.53 12.55 -2.17
N TYR A 75 11.93 11.38 -2.42
CA TYR A 75 10.52 11.13 -2.19
C TYR A 75 10.35 10.01 -1.19
N GLY A 76 9.71 10.33 -0.05
CA GLY A 76 9.36 9.37 0.99
C GLY A 76 7.85 9.15 1.01
N LEU A 77 7.45 7.95 1.38
CA LEU A 77 6.05 7.63 1.69
C LEU A 77 5.97 7.17 3.15
N GLU A 78 4.95 7.62 3.84
CA GLU A 78 4.56 7.16 5.17
C GLU A 78 3.12 6.62 5.10
N VAL A 79 2.88 5.50 5.77
CA VAL A 79 1.57 4.85 5.88
C VAL A 79 1.29 4.58 7.35
N ASN A 80 0.18 5.13 7.86
CA ASN A 80 -0.24 5.03 9.26
C ASN A 80 0.87 5.39 10.27
N GLY A 81 1.55 6.52 10.07
CA GLY A 81 2.60 6.98 10.99
C GLY A 81 3.95 6.27 10.84
N LYS A 82 4.11 5.38 9.85
CA LYS A 82 5.33 4.59 9.65
C LYS A 82 5.88 4.81 8.26
N SER A 83 7.20 4.99 8.15
CA SER A 83 7.87 5.04 6.83
C SER A 83 7.54 3.80 6.02
N TYR A 84 7.47 3.94 4.69
CA TYR A 84 7.08 2.86 3.78
C TYR A 84 7.90 1.58 4.01
N LYS A 85 9.21 1.70 4.19
CA LYS A 85 10.09 0.58 4.53
C LYS A 85 9.64 -0.13 5.83
N LYS A 86 9.47 0.63 6.92
CA LYS A 86 9.04 0.08 8.21
C LYS A 86 7.61 -0.45 8.19
N PHE A 87 6.75 0.15 7.37
CA PHE A 87 5.40 -0.32 7.14
C PHE A 87 5.43 -1.70 6.47
N THR A 88 6.12 -1.84 5.35
CA THR A 88 6.26 -3.12 4.63
C THR A 88 6.88 -4.22 5.49
N GLU A 89 7.91 -3.90 6.27
CA GLU A 89 8.51 -4.83 7.24
C GLU A 89 7.54 -5.25 8.36
N ASN A 90 6.65 -4.37 8.80
CA ASN A 90 5.64 -4.74 9.78
C ASN A 90 4.51 -5.56 9.16
N GLN A 91 4.08 -5.21 7.94
CA GLN A 91 3.04 -5.97 7.23
C GLN A 91 3.45 -7.42 7.03
N SER A 92 4.71 -7.73 6.72
CA SER A 92 5.17 -9.11 6.61
C SER A 92 5.22 -9.86 7.95
N LYS A 93 5.34 -9.12 9.07
CA LYS A 93 5.25 -9.70 10.42
C LYS A 93 3.83 -10.01 10.81
N ILE A 94 2.87 -9.12 10.54
CA ILE A 94 1.48 -9.28 10.98
C ILE A 94 0.58 -9.99 9.96
N MET A 95 1.01 -10.11 8.71
CA MET A 95 0.27 -10.83 7.66
C MET A 95 1.15 -11.89 6.99
N ARG A 96 0.49 -12.93 6.48
CA ARG A 96 1.08 -13.88 5.54
C ARG A 96 0.21 -13.94 4.30
N THR A 97 0.82 -13.86 3.12
CA THR A 97 0.09 -13.82 1.84
C THR A 97 0.53 -14.98 0.96
N TRP A 98 -0.44 -15.65 0.35
CA TRP A 98 -0.23 -16.69 -0.65
C TRP A 98 -0.96 -16.32 -1.93
N TYR A 99 -0.38 -16.71 -3.05
CA TYR A 99 -1.02 -16.68 -4.36
C TYR A 99 -1.21 -18.13 -4.80
N CYS A 100 -2.44 -18.55 -5.02
CA CYS A 100 -2.76 -19.91 -5.44
C CYS A 100 -3.70 -19.91 -6.65
N ALA A 101 -3.60 -20.95 -7.46
CA ALA A 101 -4.46 -21.18 -8.60
C ALA A 101 -5.41 -22.34 -8.30
N VAL A 102 -6.71 -22.11 -8.37
CA VAL A 102 -7.75 -23.13 -8.20
C VAL A 102 -8.67 -23.08 -9.41
N GLN A 103 -8.81 -24.20 -10.12
CA GLN A 103 -9.63 -24.28 -11.35
C GLN A 103 -9.31 -23.16 -12.37
N GLU A 104 -8.02 -22.94 -12.64
CA GLU A 104 -7.50 -21.89 -13.55
C GLU A 104 -7.75 -20.43 -13.11
N LYS A 105 -8.42 -20.20 -11.98
CA LYS A 105 -8.57 -18.88 -11.37
C LYS A 105 -7.44 -18.61 -10.37
N GLN A 106 -6.89 -17.39 -10.40
CA GLN A 106 -5.87 -16.94 -9.46
C GLN A 106 -6.52 -16.30 -8.23
N PHE A 107 -6.04 -16.67 -7.04
CA PHE A 107 -6.52 -16.17 -5.77
C PHE A 107 -5.35 -15.61 -4.94
N ARG A 108 -5.59 -14.47 -4.30
CA ARG A 108 -4.71 -13.91 -3.26
C ARG A 108 -5.34 -14.19 -1.90
N VAL A 109 -4.72 -15.08 -1.14
CA VAL A 109 -5.12 -15.44 0.23
C VAL A 109 -4.22 -14.69 1.21
N VAL A 110 -4.80 -14.01 2.20
CA VAL A 110 -4.07 -13.31 3.26
C VAL A 110 -4.55 -13.80 4.62
N LEU A 111 -3.62 -14.20 5.48
CA LEU A 111 -3.86 -14.46 6.89
C LEU A 111 -3.31 -13.29 7.71
N GLU A 112 -4.18 -12.64 8.48
CA GLU A 112 -3.78 -11.72 9.54
C GLU A 112 -3.43 -12.53 10.80
N LYS A 113 -2.18 -12.50 11.24
CA LYS A 113 -1.68 -13.40 12.30
C LYS A 113 -2.18 -13.05 13.69
N ASP A 114 -2.55 -11.79 13.92
CA ASP A 114 -3.01 -11.31 15.23
C ASP A 114 -4.50 -11.62 15.45
N THR A 115 -5.32 -11.48 14.41
CA THR A 115 -6.78 -11.71 14.45
C THR A 115 -7.16 -13.11 13.98
N LEU A 116 -6.24 -13.81 13.30
CA LEU A 116 -6.47 -15.04 12.55
C LEU A 116 -7.49 -14.89 11.40
N ASP A 117 -7.79 -13.65 11.01
CA ASP A 117 -8.71 -13.38 9.90
C ASP A 117 -8.10 -13.82 8.55
N VAL A 118 -8.89 -14.58 7.78
CA VAL A 118 -8.55 -14.96 6.41
C VAL A 118 -9.26 -14.05 5.42
N TRP A 119 -8.51 -13.54 4.45
CA TRP A 119 -9.02 -12.72 3.36
C TRP A 119 -8.70 -13.37 2.02
N VAL A 120 -9.69 -13.48 1.13
CA VAL A 120 -9.53 -13.95 -0.24
C VAL A 120 -9.92 -12.85 -1.20
N ASN A 121 -8.99 -12.44 -2.06
CA ASN A 121 -9.20 -11.35 -3.03
C ASN A 121 -9.80 -10.07 -2.40
N GLY A 122 -9.43 -9.78 -1.15
CA GLY A 122 -9.88 -8.61 -0.40
C GLY A 122 -11.22 -8.76 0.33
N GLN A 123 -11.84 -9.93 0.29
CA GLN A 123 -13.04 -10.26 1.06
C GLN A 123 -12.67 -11.09 2.28
N LYS A 124 -13.18 -10.73 3.46
CA LYS A 124 -13.01 -11.52 4.68
C LYS A 124 -13.85 -12.79 4.57
N MET A 125 -13.24 -13.92 4.88
CA MET A 125 -13.86 -15.24 4.83
C MET A 125 -14.35 -15.67 6.20
N ASP A 126 -15.44 -16.43 6.23
CA ASP A 126 -15.83 -17.20 7.41
C ASP A 126 -14.95 -18.45 7.48
N THR A 127 -14.26 -18.64 8.60
CA THR A 127 -13.36 -19.78 8.83
C THR A 127 -13.92 -20.71 9.91
N ILE A 128 -13.63 -22.00 9.77
CA ILE A 128 -13.78 -23.00 10.83
C ILE A 128 -12.37 -23.34 11.30
N ASP A 129 -12.10 -23.11 12.58
CA ASP A 129 -10.79 -23.32 13.18
C ASP A 129 -10.79 -24.64 13.97
N GLU A 130 -9.90 -25.56 13.60
CA GLU A 130 -9.70 -26.84 14.27
C GLU A 130 -8.30 -26.88 14.92
N PHE A 131 -8.24 -27.17 16.21
CA PHE A 131 -6.99 -27.35 16.94
C PHE A 131 -6.52 -28.79 16.80
N VAL A 132 -5.35 -28.99 16.22
CA VAL A 132 -4.70 -30.29 15.99
C VAL A 132 -3.39 -30.37 16.78
N ASP A 133 -2.82 -31.57 16.91
CA ASP A 133 -1.63 -31.81 17.75
C ASP A 133 -0.43 -30.91 17.38
N ASP A 134 -0.28 -30.53 16.11
CA ASP A 134 0.82 -29.70 15.60
C ASP A 134 0.43 -28.25 15.28
N GLY A 135 -0.77 -27.79 15.67
CA GLY A 135 -1.17 -26.39 15.49
C GLY A 135 -2.66 -26.16 15.29
N THR A 136 -3.00 -25.29 14.33
CA THR A 136 -4.37 -24.92 14.01
C THR A 136 -4.58 -25.05 12.51
N GLU A 137 -5.62 -25.78 12.12
CA GLU A 137 -6.12 -25.85 10.75
C GLU A 137 -7.29 -24.89 10.60
N MET A 138 -7.26 -24.06 9.56
CA MET A 138 -8.31 -23.08 9.25
C MET A 138 -8.94 -23.45 7.91
N HIS A 139 -10.24 -23.75 7.93
CA HIS A 139 -11.00 -24.17 6.75
C HIS A 139 -11.91 -23.03 6.28
N PHE A 140 -11.93 -22.75 4.98
CA PHE A 140 -12.79 -21.75 4.33
C PHE A 140 -13.09 -22.16 2.88
N GLU A 141 -14.21 -21.69 2.33
CA GLU A 141 -14.66 -22.00 0.96
C GLU A 141 -14.32 -20.86 -0.01
N ILE A 142 -13.97 -21.19 -1.27
CA ILE A 142 -13.62 -20.22 -2.34
C ILE A 142 -14.25 -20.56 -3.68
#